data_AF-A0A1A9RCH0-F1
#
_entry.id   AF-A0A1A9RCH0-F1
#
_cell.length_a   1.000
_cell.length_b   1.000
_cell.length_c   1.000
_cell.angle_alpha   90.00
_cell.angle_beta   90.00
_cell.angle_gamma   90.00
#
_symmetry.space_group_name_H-M   'P 1'
#
loop_
_entity.id
_entity.type
_entity.pdbx_description
1 polymer ?
#
loop_
_entity_poly.entity_id
_entity_poly.type
_entity_poly.pdbx_seq_one_letter_code
_entity_poly.pdbx_strand_id
1 'polypeptide(L)'
;MYLLFKLLHIFFIISWFAGLFYLPRIYVNLAMVPTGSTEYRQLLGMAQRLFKFMTPLGIGAVLFGLLIPFFTGWWGQGWVHTKITLAVILAGYHFYCYRLLIDFQERRNRYSHRWFRVFNEIPVLVMAAALYLVVYKPF
;
A
#
# COMPACT_ATOMS: atom_id res chain seq x y z
N MET A 1 -19.75 12.01 -14.54
CA MET A 1 -19.06 12.01 -13.23
C MET A 1 -18.34 10.70 -12.92
N TYR A 2 -18.95 9.53 -13.15
CA TYR A 2 -18.30 8.22 -12.96
C TYR A 2 -16.91 8.08 -13.61
N LEU A 3 -16.75 8.47 -14.89
CA LEU A 3 -15.47 8.36 -15.59
C LEU A 3 -14.35 9.17 -14.93
N LEU A 4 -14.66 10.34 -14.38
CA LEU A 4 -13.68 11.17 -13.66
C LEU A 4 -13.27 10.50 -12.35
N PHE A 5 -14.22 9.99 -11.55
CA PHE A 5 -13.88 9.28 -10.31
C PHE A 5 -13.11 7.99 -10.58
N LYS A 6 -13.44 7.28 -11.67
CA LYS A 6 -12.67 6.11 -12.11
C LYS A 6 -11.24 6.50 -12.50
N LEU A 7 -11.06 7.58 -13.25
CA LEU A 7 -9.74 8.10 -13.62
C LEU A 7 -8.93 8.48 -12.38
N LEU A 8 -9.51 9.26 -11.46
CA LEU A 8 -8.84 9.66 -10.22
C LEU A 8 -8.50 8.45 -9.36
N HIS A 9 -9.43 7.51 -9.16
CA HIS A 9 -9.16 6.28 -8.43
C HIS A 9 -7.99 5.48 -9.03
N ILE A 10 -7.95 5.32 -10.36
CA ILE A 10 -6.85 4.61 -11.04
C ILE A 10 -5.52 5.37 -10.87
N PHE A 11 -5.53 6.69 -11.00
CA PHE A 11 -4.35 7.53 -10.77
C PHE A 11 -3.79 7.35 -9.35
N PHE A 12 -4.66 7.43 -8.34
CA PHE A 12 -4.26 7.28 -6.95
C PHE A 12 -3.83 5.85 -6.61
N ILE A 13 -4.52 4.82 -7.12
CA ILE A 13 -4.19 3.42 -6.82
C ILE A 13 -2.81 3.06 -7.40
N ILE A 14 -2.52 3.45 -8.64
CA ILE A 14 -1.20 3.21 -9.28
C ILE A 14 -0.10 3.93 -8.49
N SER A 15 -0.32 5.20 -8.14
CA SER A 15 0.64 6.00 -7.38
C SER A 15 0.89 5.42 -5.98
N TRP A 16 -0.16 4.91 -5.33
CA TRP A 16 -0.05 4.28 -4.01
C TRP A 16 0.68 2.95 -4.08
N PHE A 17 0.37 2.09 -5.06
CA PHE A 17 1.06 0.81 -5.26
C PHE A 17 2.56 0.99 -5.54
N ALA A 18 2.95 2.02 -6.28
CA ALA A 18 4.37 2.34 -6.48
C ALA A 18 5.10 2.57 -5.14
N GLY A 19 4.45 3.28 -4.20
CA GLY A 19 4.96 3.46 -2.84
C GLY A 19 4.99 2.16 -2.04
N LEU A 20 3.92 1.36 -2.11
CA LEU A 20 3.81 0.08 -1.39
C LEU A 20 4.80 -0.99 -1.86
N PHE A 21 5.25 -0.96 -3.12
CA PHE A 21 6.32 -1.84 -3.59
C PHE A 21 7.71 -1.33 -3.18
N TYR A 22 7.90 -0.01 -3.14
CA TYR A 22 9.23 0.55 -2.89
C TYR A 22 9.57 0.62 -1.40
N LEU A 23 8.58 0.87 -0.53
CA LEU A 23 8.82 1.02 0.90
C LEU A 23 9.32 -0.26 1.61
N PRO A 24 8.70 -1.44 1.43
CA PRO A 24 9.19 -2.70 2.01
C PRO A 24 10.60 -3.04 1.51
N ARG A 25 10.88 -2.72 0.25
CA ARG A 25 12.22 -2.89 -0.33
C ARG A 25 13.26 -2.00 0.35
N ILE A 26 12.91 -0.78 0.75
CA ILE A 26 13.78 0.05 1.59
C ILE A 26 13.97 -0.61 2.97
N TYR A 27 12.94 -1.22 3.56
CA TYR A 27 13.08 -1.95 4.83
C TYR A 27 14.01 -3.14 4.75
N VAL A 28 14.00 -3.89 3.64
CA VAL A 28 14.98 -4.95 3.38
C VAL A 28 16.40 -4.41 3.49
N ASN A 29 16.69 -3.27 2.84
CA ASN A 29 18.01 -2.65 2.88
C ASN A 29 18.35 -2.09 4.26
N LEU A 30 17.39 -1.46 4.95
CA LEU A 30 17.57 -0.98 6.33
C LEU A 30 17.92 -2.11 7.30
N ALA A 31 17.35 -3.30 7.12
CA ALA A 31 17.64 -4.46 7.94
C ALA A 31 18.99 -5.15 7.63
N MET A 32 19.66 -4.78 6.53
CA MET A 32 20.99 -5.29 6.17
C MET A 32 22.13 -4.41 6.67
N VAL A 33 21.85 -3.14 6.95
CA VAL A 33 22.86 -2.14 7.29
C VAL A 33 22.97 -2.00 8.81
N PRO A 34 24.18 -1.82 9.38
CA PRO A 34 24.36 -1.58 10.81
C PRO A 34 23.58 -0.34 11.31
N THR A 35 22.89 -0.49 12.43
CA THR A 35 22.14 0.61 13.05
C THR A 35 23.07 1.78 13.40
N GLY A 36 22.74 2.98 12.94
CA GLY A 36 23.51 4.19 13.22
C GLY A 36 24.56 4.55 12.17
N SER A 37 24.76 3.74 11.14
CA SER A 37 25.60 4.10 10.00
C SER A 37 25.01 5.30 9.22
N THR A 38 25.83 5.93 8.39
CA THR A 38 25.38 7.01 7.50
C THR A 38 24.35 6.51 6.50
N GLU A 39 24.55 5.31 5.95
CA GLU A 39 23.62 4.65 5.04
C GLU A 39 22.25 4.39 5.71
N TYR A 40 22.25 3.93 6.97
CA TYR A 40 21.02 3.69 7.72
C TYR A 40 20.18 4.96 7.85
N ARG A 41 20.82 6.09 8.19
CA ARG A 41 20.14 7.39 8.32
C ARG A 41 19.57 7.88 6.99
N GLN A 42 20.32 7.69 5.89
CA GLN A 42 19.86 8.07 4.55
C GLN A 42 18.65 7.24 4.11
N LEU A 43 18.72 5.92 4.25
CA LEU A 43 17.62 5.01 3.91
C LEU A 43 16.37 5.28 4.76
N LEU A 44 16.56 5.53 6.06
CA LEU A 44 15.44 5.87 6.96
C LEU A 44 14.76 7.17 6.54
N GLY A 45 15.55 8.20 6.19
CA GLY A 45 15.02 9.46 5.67
C GLY A 45 14.30 9.31 4.32
N MET A 46 14.74 8.39 3.46
CA MET A 46 14.03 8.04 2.23
C MET A 46 12.69 7.35 2.53
N ALA A 47 12.69 6.36 3.43
CA ALA A 47 11.48 5.64 3.84
C ALA A 47 10.43 6.60 4.45
N GLN A 48 10.85 7.54 5.29
CA GLN A 48 9.98 8.55 5.89
C GLN A 48 9.34 9.48 4.85
N ARG A 49 10.14 10.01 3.91
CA ARG A 49 9.65 10.90 2.85
C ARG A 49 8.69 10.17 1.93
N LEU A 50 9.03 8.93 1.56
CA LEU A 50 8.17 8.09 0.75
C LEU A 50 6.85 7.79 1.45
N PHE A 51 6.87 7.41 2.74
CA PHE A 51 5.66 7.13 3.50
C PHE A 51 4.75 8.35 3.58
N LYS A 52 5.31 9.54 3.86
CA LYS A 52 4.56 10.80 3.88
C LYS A 52 3.95 11.13 2.51
N PHE A 53 4.67 10.84 1.42
CA PHE A 53 4.21 11.09 0.06
C PHE A 53 3.09 10.12 -0.37
N MET A 54 3.23 8.82 -0.07
CA MET A 54 2.26 7.82 -0.51
C MET A 54 0.98 7.78 0.34
N THR A 55 1.00 8.27 1.59
CA THR A 55 -0.18 8.27 2.48
C THR A 55 -1.37 9.07 1.92
N PRO A 56 -1.24 10.34 1.49
CA PRO A 56 -2.36 11.06 0.87
C PRO A 56 -2.82 10.39 -0.43
N LEU A 57 -1.92 9.75 -1.17
CA LEU A 57 -2.27 9.01 -2.39
C LEU A 57 -3.14 7.78 -2.06
N GLY A 58 -2.79 7.03 -1.02
CA GLY A 58 -3.59 5.91 -0.53
C GLY A 58 -4.96 6.35 -0.01
N ILE A 59 -5.03 7.47 0.71
CA ILE A 59 -6.31 8.06 1.16
C ILE A 59 -7.16 8.42 -0.06
N GLY A 60 -6.58 9.07 -1.08
CA GLY A 60 -7.28 9.37 -2.34
C GLY A 60 -7.79 8.10 -3.02
N ALA A 61 -6.96 7.06 -3.09
CA ALA A 61 -7.34 5.79 -3.72
C ALA A 61 -8.56 5.16 -3.03
N VAL A 62 -8.57 5.12 -1.69
CA VAL A 62 -9.69 4.59 -0.90
C VAL A 62 -10.92 5.48 -1.04
N LEU A 63 -10.77 6.79 -0.94
CA LEU A 63 -11.88 7.75 -1.05
C LEU A 63 -12.59 7.62 -2.40
N PHE A 64 -11.87 7.74 -3.52
CA PHE A 64 -12.48 7.60 -4.84
C PHE A 64 -12.97 6.17 -5.10
N GLY A 65 -12.35 5.17 -4.48
CA GLY A 65 -12.82 3.78 -4.52
C GLY A 65 -14.20 3.58 -3.89
N LEU A 66 -14.50 4.32 -2.81
CA LEU A 66 -15.80 4.30 -2.13
C LEU A 66 -16.82 5.24 -2.75
N LEU A 67 -16.40 6.37 -3.33
CA LEU A 67 -17.30 7.31 -4.01
C LEU A 67 -17.93 6.69 -5.26
N ILE A 68 -17.22 5.82 -5.98
CA ILE A 68 -17.76 5.15 -7.18
C ILE A 68 -19.08 4.39 -6.87
N PRO A 69 -19.11 3.37 -5.99
CA PRO A 69 -20.34 2.65 -5.69
C PRO A 69 -21.40 3.52 -5.02
N PHE A 70 -20.99 4.56 -4.27
CA PHE A 70 -21.91 5.54 -3.68
C PHE A 70 -22.73 6.29 -4.74
N PHE A 71 -22.08 6.80 -5.79
CA PHE A 71 -22.77 7.53 -6.85
C PHE A 71 -23.43 6.65 -7.91
N THR A 72 -22.98 5.40 -8.07
CA THR A 72 -23.56 4.47 -9.06
C THR A 72 -24.64 3.55 -8.48
N GLY A 73 -24.83 3.52 -7.16
CA GLY A 73 -25.77 2.62 -6.50
C GLY A 73 -25.37 1.14 -6.54
N TRP A 74 -24.09 0.83 -6.78
CA TRP A 74 -23.63 -0.55 -6.99
C TRP A 74 -23.43 -1.36 -5.70
N TRP A 75 -23.91 -0.87 -4.56
CA TRP A 75 -23.79 -1.56 -3.27
C TRP A 75 -24.45 -2.95 -3.25
N GLY A 76 -25.39 -3.23 -4.15
CA GLY A 76 -25.98 -4.57 -4.29
C GLY A 76 -25.14 -5.57 -5.10
N GLN A 77 -24.00 -5.18 -5.68
CA GLN A 77 -23.17 -6.05 -6.51
C GLN A 77 -22.07 -6.71 -5.65
N GLY A 78 -22.02 -8.04 -5.63
CA GLY A 78 -21.10 -8.81 -4.77
C GLY A 78 -19.63 -8.44 -4.94
N TRP A 79 -19.19 -8.17 -6.18
CA TRP A 79 -17.81 -7.74 -6.45
C TRP A 79 -17.42 -6.41 -5.80
N VAL A 80 -18.38 -5.52 -5.51
CA VAL A 80 -18.10 -4.24 -4.81
C VAL A 80 -17.64 -4.51 -3.39
N HIS A 81 -18.31 -5.43 -2.69
CA HIS A 81 -17.91 -5.83 -1.33
C HIS A 81 -16.52 -6.45 -1.33
N THR A 82 -16.24 -7.38 -2.26
CA THR A 82 -14.91 -8.00 -2.37
C THR A 82 -13.82 -6.95 -2.64
N LYS A 83 -14.11 -5.97 -3.50
CA LYS A 83 -13.17 -4.88 -3.81
C LYS A 83 -12.91 -3.98 -2.59
N ILE A 84 -13.92 -3.68 -1.80
CA ILE A 84 -13.77 -2.92 -0.55
C ILE A 84 -12.96 -3.72 0.46
N THR A 85 -13.20 -5.03 0.59
CA THR A 85 -12.39 -5.91 1.46
C THR A 85 -10.90 -5.87 1.07
N LEU A 86 -10.58 -5.92 -0.22
CA LEU A 86 -9.19 -5.77 -0.68
C LEU A 86 -8.60 -4.40 -0.34
N ALA A 87 -9.37 -3.32 -0.48
CA ALA A 87 -8.93 -1.98 -0.09
C ALA A 87 -8.63 -1.89 1.42
N VAL A 88 -9.46 -2.52 2.26
CA VAL A 88 -9.23 -2.62 3.72
C VAL A 88 -7.97 -3.41 4.05
N ILE A 89 -7.74 -4.55 3.38
CA ILE A 89 -6.51 -5.34 3.55
C ILE A 89 -5.28 -4.49 3.18
N LEU A 90 -5.33 -3.77 2.06
CA LEU A 90 -4.24 -2.92 1.60
C LEU A 90 -4.00 -1.72 2.54
N ALA A 91 -5.06 -1.12 3.09
CA ALA A 91 -4.96 -0.07 4.10
C ALA A 91 -4.34 -0.60 5.40
N GLY A 92 -4.72 -1.81 5.83
CA GLY A 92 -4.11 -2.50 6.96
C GLY A 92 -2.62 -2.75 6.74
N TYR A 93 -2.23 -3.19 5.55
CA TYR A 93 -0.83 -3.33 5.17
C TYR A 93 -0.07 -2.00 5.24
N HIS A 94 -0.64 -0.92 4.69
CA HIS A 94 -0.04 0.42 4.75
C HIS A 94 0.16 0.90 6.19
N PHE A 95 -0.82 0.68 7.07
CA PHE A 95 -0.70 1.00 8.49
C PHE A 95 0.37 0.15 9.19
N TYR A 96 0.49 -1.12 8.81
CA TYR A 96 1.54 -1.97 9.34
C TYR A 96 2.94 -1.55 8.87
N CYS A 97 3.08 -1.09 7.62
CA CYS A 97 4.31 -0.42 7.15
C CYS A 97 4.66 0.81 8.01
N TYR A 98 3.67 1.61 8.41
CA TYR A 98 3.90 2.74 9.32
C TYR A 98 4.49 2.28 10.65
N ARG A 99 3.93 1.21 11.23
CA ARG A 99 4.45 0.62 12.47
C ARG A 99 5.90 0.17 12.32
N LEU A 100 6.23 -0.53 11.23
CA LEU A 100 7.60 -0.96 10.94
C LEU A 100 8.54 0.24 10.77
N LEU A 101 8.08 1.33 10.13
CA LEU A 101 8.85 2.57 10.01
C LEU A 101 9.21 3.14 11.39
N ILE A 102 8.27 3.15 12.33
CA ILE A 102 8.52 3.60 13.71
C ILE A 102 9.53 2.68 14.38
N ASP A 103 9.40 1.35 14.25
CA ASP A 103 10.34 0.40 14.83
C ASP A 103 11.78 0.64 14.32
N PHE A 104 11.96 0.99 13.04
CA PHE A 104 13.26 1.41 12.51
C PHE A 104 13.74 2.76 13.06
N GLN A 105 12.86 3.73 13.27
CA GLN A 105 13.23 5.03 13.86
C GLN A 105 13.73 4.88 15.30
N GLU A 106 13.04 4.05 16.08
CA GLU A 106 13.36 3.78 17.48
C GLU A 106 14.48 2.75 17.64
N ARG A 107 15.02 2.21 16.53
CA ARG A 107 16.05 1.16 16.51
C ARG A 107 15.62 -0.12 17.24
N ARG A 108 14.32 -0.41 17.23
CA ARG A 108 13.71 -1.60 17.86
C ARG A 108 13.31 -2.66 16.83
N ASN A 109 13.80 -2.57 15.60
CA ASN A 109 13.50 -3.57 14.57
C ASN A 109 13.93 -4.97 15.02
N ARG A 110 12.98 -5.91 15.04
CA ARG A 110 13.18 -7.31 15.43
C ARG A 110 13.22 -8.26 14.24
N TYR A 111 12.92 -7.76 13.04
CA TYR A 111 12.78 -8.59 11.85
C TYR A 111 14.06 -8.59 11.02
N SER A 112 14.38 -9.76 10.45
CA SER A 112 15.51 -9.92 9.56
C SER A 112 15.18 -9.47 8.12
N HIS A 113 16.22 -9.20 7.33
CA HIS A 113 16.10 -8.89 5.91
C HIS A 113 15.36 -9.97 5.10
N ARG A 114 15.36 -11.24 5.55
CA ARG A 114 14.60 -12.34 4.91
C ARG A 114 13.10 -12.16 5.10
N TRP A 115 12.69 -11.77 6.30
CA TRP A 115 11.28 -11.52 6.61
C TRP A 115 10.75 -10.33 5.79
N PHE A 116 11.52 -9.25 5.67
CA PHE A 116 11.12 -8.09 4.86
C PHE A 116 11.01 -8.42 3.36
N ARG A 117 11.78 -9.40 2.85
CA ARG A 117 11.63 -9.87 1.46
C ARG A 117 10.29 -10.56 1.24
N VAL A 118 9.87 -11.43 2.16
CA VAL A 118 8.54 -12.05 2.10
C VAL A 118 7.43 -11.00 2.26
N PHE A 119 7.63 -10.05 3.18
CA PHE A 119 6.70 -8.94 3.40
C PHE A 119 6.51 -8.05 2.16
N ASN A 120 7.54 -7.93 1.32
CA ASN A 120 7.49 -7.21 0.04
C ASN A 120 6.61 -7.90 -1.02
N GLU A 121 6.32 -9.21 -0.89
CA GLU A 121 5.48 -9.94 -1.84
C GLU A 121 3.97 -9.73 -1.57
N ILE A 122 3.59 -9.31 -0.36
CA ILE A 122 2.18 -9.14 0.02
C ILE A 122 1.45 -8.15 -0.91
N PRO A 123 1.99 -6.95 -1.22
CA PRO A 123 1.34 -6.03 -2.15
C PRO A 123 1.16 -6.63 -3.56
N VAL A 124 2.09 -7.50 -4.00
CA VAL A 124 2.01 -8.14 -5.32
C VAL A 124 0.82 -9.09 -5.36
N LEU A 125 0.64 -9.91 -4.32
CA LEU A 125 -0.50 -10.82 -4.20
C LEU A 125 -1.84 -10.06 -4.16
N VAL A 126 -1.90 -8.96 -3.40
CA VAL A 126 -3.11 -8.12 -3.35
C VAL A 126 -3.40 -7.49 -4.71
N MET A 127 -2.37 -7.03 -5.44
CA MET A 127 -2.53 -6.48 -6.78
C MET A 127 -3.03 -7.53 -7.78
N ALA A 128 -2.49 -8.76 -7.74
CA ALA A 128 -2.94 -9.86 -8.58
C ALA A 128 -4.41 -10.22 -8.32
N ALA A 129 -4.82 -10.30 -7.05
CA ALA A 129 -6.20 -10.54 -6.67
C ALA A 129 -7.14 -9.40 -7.13
N ALA A 130 -6.70 -8.15 -7.00
CA ALA A 130 -7.47 -6.99 -7.46
C ALA A 130 -7.64 -6.98 -8.98
N LEU A 131 -6.59 -7.33 -9.74
CA LEU A 131 -6.66 -7.43 -11.20
C LEU A 131 -7.60 -8.56 -11.64
N TYR A 132 -7.51 -9.73 -10.99
CA TYR A 132 -8.43 -10.84 -11.26
C TYR A 132 -9.90 -10.42 -11.07
N LEU A 133 -10.22 -9.74 -9.96
CA LEU A 133 -11.58 -9.23 -9.72
C LEU A 133 -12.05 -8.23 -10.77
N VAL A 134 -11.18 -7.32 -11.21
CA VAL A 134 -11.54 -6.30 -12.20
C VAL A 134 -11.74 -6.88 -13.60
N VAL A 135 -10.95 -7.89 -13.97
CA VAL A 135 -10.99 -8.53 -15.29
C VAL A 135 -12.15 -9.51 -15.38
N TYR A 136 -12.27 -10.42 -14.42
CA TYR A 136 -13.23 -11.53 -14.50
C TYR A 136 -14.59 -11.21 -13.90
N LYS A 137 -14.68 -10.21 -12.99
CA LYS A 137 -15.90 -9.81 -12.27
C LYS A 137 -16.81 -11.01 -11.93
N PRO A 138 -16.31 -11.97 -11.15
CA PRO A 138 -16.94 -13.29 -11.07
C PRO A 138 -18.34 -13.34 -10.42
N PHE A 139 -18.90 -12.21 -9.96
CA PHE A 139 -20.20 -12.12 -9.29
C PHE A 139 -20.78 -10.70 -9.41
#